data_AF-A0A9Q3JDY3-F1
#
_entry.id   AF-A0A9Q3JDY3-F1
#
_cell.length_a   1.000
_cell.length_b   1.000
_cell.length_c   1.000
_cell.angle_alpha   90.00
_cell.angle_beta   90.00
_cell.angle_gamma   90.00
#
_symmetry.space_group_name_H-M   'P 1'
#
loop_
_entity.id
_entity.type
_entity.pdbx_description
1 polymer ?
#
loop_
_entity_poly.entity_id
_entity_poly.type
_entity_poly.pdbx_seq_one_letter_code
_entity_poly.pdbx_strand_id
1 'polypeptide(L)'
;MRHELIDVLYTYNNAFASDNEPLGDIKGHEVDITVNFNRPYPPVLRRPAYPASPRAREALEKHIQELIQLGVLRKVGHNEEVEVTTPVIIA
;
A
#
# COMPACT_ATOMS: atom_id res chain seq x y z
N MET A 1 11.90 37.06 5.25
CA MET A 1 10.70 36.21 5.45
C MET A 1 10.17 35.54 4.18
N ARG A 2 9.57 36.24 3.20
CA ARG A 2 8.92 35.55 2.05
C ARG A 2 9.92 34.86 1.10
N HIS A 3 11.10 35.45 0.91
CA HIS A 3 12.17 34.86 0.09
C HIS A 3 12.80 33.64 0.76
N GLU A 4 13.17 33.77 2.04
CA GLU A 4 13.77 32.68 2.82
C GLU A 4 12.88 31.42 2.85
N LEU A 5 11.56 31.59 2.95
CA LEU A 5 10.64 30.47 2.90
C LEU A 5 10.64 29.78 1.52
N ILE A 6 10.66 30.56 0.45
CA ILE A 6 10.70 30.01 -0.93
C ILE A 6 12.01 29.25 -1.16
N ASP A 7 13.14 29.79 -0.68
CA ASP A 7 14.44 29.14 -0.81
C ASP A 7 14.47 27.79 -0.08
N VAL A 8 13.90 27.72 1.13
CA VAL A 8 13.78 26.47 1.88
C VAL A 8 12.90 25.47 1.14
N LEU A 9 11.73 25.88 0.64
CA LEU A 9 10.82 24.99 -0.10
C LEU A 9 11.45 24.46 -1.39
N TYR A 10 12.22 25.30 -2.11
CA TYR A 10 12.96 24.88 -3.29
C TYR A 10 14.11 23.92 -2.95
N THR A 11 14.86 24.21 -1.89
CA THR A 11 16.02 23.41 -1.47
C THR A 11 15.61 22.01 -1.01
N TYR A 12 14.47 21.91 -0.34
CA TYR A 12 13.94 20.65 0.20
C TYR A 12 12.69 20.17 -0.55
N ASN A 13 12.56 20.47 -1.84
CA ASN A 13 11.36 20.14 -2.62
C ASN A 13 10.99 18.65 -2.53
N ASN A 14 11.97 17.75 -2.52
CA ASN A 14 11.80 16.30 -2.43
C ASN A 14 11.38 15.81 -1.03
N ALA A 15 11.43 16.67 -0.01
CA ALA A 15 10.93 16.33 1.33
C ALA A 15 9.40 16.44 1.43
N PHE A 16 8.74 16.99 0.41
CA PHE A 16 7.31 17.17 0.35
C PHE A 16 6.68 16.21 -0.65
N ALA A 17 5.52 15.66 -0.31
CA ALA A 17 4.71 14.89 -1.25
C ALA A 17 4.23 15.81 -2.39
N SER A 18 4.27 15.30 -3.62
CA SER A 18 3.73 15.98 -4.80
C SER A 18 2.69 15.11 -5.50
N ASP A 19 1.97 15.66 -6.47
CA ASP A 19 1.00 14.88 -7.25
C ASP A 19 1.68 13.74 -8.05
N ASN A 20 2.97 13.90 -8.39
CA ASN A 20 3.75 12.89 -9.10
C ASN A 20 4.43 11.89 -8.16
N GLU A 21 4.75 12.31 -6.94
CA GLU A 21 5.40 11.52 -5.89
C GLU A 21 4.62 11.70 -4.57
N PRO A 22 3.41 11.11 -4.46
CA PRO A 22 2.52 11.36 -3.33
C PRO A 22 2.95 10.61 -2.07
N LEU A 23 3.77 9.57 -2.24
CA LEU A 23 4.50 8.91 -1.17
C LEU A 23 5.92 9.45 -1.24
N GLY A 24 6.37 10.12 -0.18
CA GLY A 24 7.76 10.53 -0.09
C GLY A 24 8.70 9.33 -0.28
N ASP A 25 9.97 9.60 -0.59
CA ASP A 25 11.00 8.59 -0.89
C ASP A 25 11.41 7.79 0.36
N ILE A 26 10.52 6.93 0.87
CA ILE A 26 10.73 6.08 2.05
C ILE A 26 11.61 4.90 1.63
N LYS A 27 12.92 5.01 1.85
CA LYS A 27 13.91 3.95 1.58
C LYS A 27 14.37 3.29 2.88
N GLY A 28 14.55 1.96 2.86
CA GLY A 28 15.18 1.20 3.95
C GLY A 28 14.28 0.88 5.16
N HIS A 29 12.96 0.95 4.96
CA HIS A 29 11.96 0.62 5.99
C HIS A 29 11.21 -0.69 5.66
N GLU A 30 11.86 -1.63 4.99
CA GLU A 30 11.29 -2.97 4.80
C GLU A 30 11.09 -3.64 6.16
N VAL A 31 9.88 -4.14 6.42
CA VAL A 31 9.55 -4.85 7.66
C VAL A 31 9.51 -6.34 7.37
N ASP A 32 10.39 -7.09 8.05
CA ASP A 32 10.30 -8.55 8.09
C ASP A 32 9.36 -8.96 9.23
N ILE A 33 8.22 -9.56 8.87
CA ILE A 33 7.21 -10.04 9.81
C ILE A 33 7.32 -11.56 9.90
N THR A 34 8.00 -12.03 10.95
CA THR A 34 8.05 -13.47 11.26
C THR A 34 6.82 -13.90 12.06
N VAL A 35 6.13 -14.93 11.57
CA VAL A 35 5.02 -15.55 12.29
C VAL A 35 5.52 -16.67 13.20
N ASN A 36 5.00 -16.75 14.43
CA ASN A 36 5.39 -17.76 15.43
C ASN A 36 4.72 -19.13 15.24
N PHE A 37 4.19 -19.43 14.05
CA PHE A 37 3.50 -20.69 13.75
C PHE A 37 3.99 -21.29 12.44
N ASN A 38 4.05 -22.61 12.41
CA ASN A 38 4.46 -23.38 11.23
C ASN A 38 3.23 -23.91 10.47
N ARG A 39 3.41 -24.22 9.19
CA ARG A 39 2.38 -24.91 8.39
C ARG A 39 1.94 -26.22 9.11
N PRO A 40 0.66 -26.62 9.06
CA PRO A 40 -0.44 -25.98 8.34
C PRO A 40 -0.95 -24.73 9.08
N TYR A 41 -1.18 -23.65 8.34
CA TYR A 41 -1.71 -22.42 8.89
C TYR A 41 -3.11 -22.65 9.49
N PRO A 42 -3.50 -21.92 10.56
CA PRO A 42 -4.85 -22.03 11.11
C PRO A 42 -5.89 -21.86 9.99
N PRO A 43 -6.97 -22.67 9.96
CA PRO A 43 -8.00 -22.59 8.91
C PRO A 43 -8.74 -21.23 8.85
N VAL A 44 -8.46 -20.33 9.79
CA VAL A 44 -9.07 -19.01 9.91
C VAL A 44 -8.33 -17.99 9.05
N LEU A 45 -8.49 -18.06 7.72
CA LEU A 45 -8.30 -16.89 6.84
C LEU A 45 -9.22 -16.87 5.61
N ARG A 46 -10.01 -17.92 5.34
CA ARG A 46 -10.94 -17.95 4.20
C ARG A 46 -12.34 -17.48 4.58
N ARG A 47 -12.46 -16.31 5.22
CA ARG A 47 -13.76 -15.66 5.31
C ARG A 47 -14.02 -14.94 3.99
N PRO A 48 -15.17 -15.16 3.33
CA PRO A 48 -15.51 -14.34 2.18
C PRO A 48 -15.53 -12.87 2.62
N ALA A 49 -15.08 -11.98 1.74
CA ALA A 49 -15.21 -10.55 1.98
C ALA A 49 -16.68 -10.21 2.25
N TYR A 50 -16.93 -9.35 3.23
CA TYR A 50 -18.28 -8.86 3.47
C TYR A 50 -18.80 -8.13 2.22
N PRO A 51 -20.09 -8.28 1.87
CA PRO A 51 -20.65 -7.59 0.72
C PRO A 51 -20.60 -6.08 0.95
N ALA A 52 -20.00 -5.36 0.00
CA ALA A 52 -20.02 -3.91 -0.04
C ALA A 52 -21.25 -3.41 -0.82
N SER A 53 -21.80 -2.25 -0.44
CA SER A 53 -22.83 -1.60 -1.25
C SER A 53 -22.25 -1.15 -2.61
N PRO A 54 -23.07 -1.00 -3.67
CA PRO A 54 -22.58 -0.58 -4.99
C PRO A 54 -21.76 0.73 -4.93
N ARG A 55 -22.27 1.72 -4.20
CA ARG A 55 -21.59 3.00 -3.98
C ARG A 55 -20.27 2.84 -3.23
N ALA A 56 -20.23 1.98 -2.20
CA ALA A 56 -18.99 1.72 -1.48
C ALA A 56 -17.97 1.03 -2.38
N ARG A 57 -18.40 0.09 -3.22
CA ARG A 57 -17.54 -0.64 -4.15
C ARG A 57 -16.91 0.29 -5.18
N GLU A 58 -17.68 1.22 -5.76
CA GLU A 58 -17.15 2.21 -6.71
C GLU A 58 -16.10 3.13 -6.07
N ALA A 59 -16.35 3.61 -4.86
CA ALA A 59 -15.39 4.45 -4.13
C ALA A 59 -14.11 3.68 -3.77
N LEU A 60 -14.25 2.42 -3.31
CA LEU A 60 -13.12 1.55 -2.98
C LEU A 60 -12.29 1.22 -4.22
N GLU A 61 -12.92 0.95 -5.36
CA GLU A 61 -12.22 0.64 -6.60
C GLU A 61 -11.27 1.77 -7.00
N LYS A 62 -11.72 3.04 -6.91
CA LYS A 62 -10.88 4.19 -7.21
C LYS A 62 -9.59 4.20 -6.36
N HIS A 63 -9.74 4.04 -5.05
CA HIS A 63 -8.60 4.05 -4.14
C HIS A 63 -7.68 2.83 -4.31
N ILE A 64 -8.26 1.66 -4.61
CA ILE A 64 -7.47 0.46 -4.90
C ILE A 64 -6.61 0.69 -6.15
N GLN A 65 -7.15 1.28 -7.21
CA GLN A 65 -6.38 1.59 -8.41
C GLN A 65 -5.26 2.60 -8.14
N GLU A 66 -5.52 3.64 -7.36
CA GLU A 66 -4.50 4.60 -6.92
C GLU A 66 -3.35 3.89 -6.20
N LEU A 67 -3.66 3.02 -5.24
CA LEU A 67 -2.65 2.27 -4.49
C LEU A 67 -1.86 1.26 -5.33
N ILE A 68 -2.47 0.69 -6.37
CA ILE A 68 -1.77 -0.17 -7.34
C ILE A 68 -0.79 0.65 -8.18
N GLN A 69 -1.21 1.83 -8.66
CA GLN A 69 -0.35 2.71 -9.45
C GLN A 69 0.85 3.22 -8.64
N LEU A 70 0.67 3.44 -7.34
CA LEU A 70 1.72 3.81 -6.42
C LEU A 70 2.64 2.66 -6.00
N GLY A 71 2.39 1.43 -6.46
CA GLY A 71 3.17 0.26 -6.09
C GLY A 71 2.99 -0.20 -4.63
N VAL A 72 2.02 0.37 -3.91
CA VAL A 72 1.68 -0.02 -2.53
C VAL A 72 0.95 -1.35 -2.51
N LEU A 73 0.07 -1.59 -3.49
CA LEU A 73 -0.67 -2.83 -3.66
C LEU A 73 -0.27 -3.54 -4.94
N ARG A 74 -0.15 -4.86 -4.88
CA ARG A 74 0.06 -5.73 -6.03
C ARG A 74 -1.00 -6.81 -6.09
N LYS A 75 -1.46 -7.13 -7.32
CA LYS A 75 -2.33 -8.28 -7.57
C LYS A 75 -1.52 -9.57 -7.45
N VAL A 76 -2.08 -10.55 -6.74
CA VAL A 76 -1.46 -11.86 -6.51
C VAL A 76 -2.39 -12.95 -6.99
N GLY A 77 -1.84 -13.94 -7.69
CA GLY A 77 -2.62 -15.06 -8.22
C GLY A 77 -3.15 -15.96 -7.11
N HIS A 78 -4.28 -16.63 -7.35
CA HIS A 78 -4.93 -17.50 -6.36
C HIS A 78 -4.01 -18.59 -5.75
N ASN A 79 -3.00 -19.03 -6.50
CA ASN A 79 -2.05 -20.07 -6.09
C ASN A 79 -0.60 -19.55 -5.98
N GLU A 80 -0.39 -18.24 -6.04
CA GLU A 80 0.94 -17.65 -5.90
C GLU A 80 1.36 -17.74 -4.42
N GLU A 81 2.43 -18.48 -4.13
CA GLU A 81 3.03 -18.47 -2.81
C GLU A 81 3.72 -17.11 -2.60
N VAL A 82 3.08 -16.27 -1.79
CA VAL A 82 3.66 -15.01 -1.31
C VAL A 82 4.13 -15.18 0.12
N GLU A 83 5.31 -14.67 0.42
CA GLU A 83 5.75 -14.49 1.80
C GLU A 83 4.78 -13.53 2.51
N VAL A 84 4.42 -13.86 3.76
CA VAL A 84 3.37 -13.17 4.57
C VAL A 84 3.65 -11.66 4.75
N THR A 85 4.86 -11.23 4.41
CA THR A 85 5.38 -9.86 4.53
C THR A 85 4.86 -8.89 3.46
N THR A 86 4.19 -9.36 2.39
CA THR A 86 3.69 -8.48 1.32
C THR A 86 2.18 -8.19 1.49
N PRO A 87 1.73 -6.92 1.51
CA PRO A 87 0.29 -6.62 1.42
C PRO A 87 -0.22 -7.01 0.02
N VAL A 88 -1.17 -7.95 -0.03
CA VAL A 88 -1.68 -8.53 -1.28
C VAL A 88 -3.19 -8.39 -1.39
N ILE A 89 -3.68 -8.04 -2.59
CA ILE A 89 -5.09 -8.22 -2.95
C ILE A 89 -5.20 -9.58 -3.65
N ILE A 90 -5.95 -10.50 -3.05
CA ILE A 90 -6.33 -11.77 -3.66
C ILE A 90 -7.54 -11.49 -4.56
N ALA A 91 -7.37 -11.71 -5.87
CA ALA A 91 -8.43 -11.61 -6.88
C ALA A 91 -8.94 -12.99 -7.30
#